data_AF-A0A947QM66-F1
#
_entry.id   AF-A0A947QM66-F1
#
_cell.length_a   1.000
_cell.length_b   1.000
_cell.length_c   1.000
_cell.angle_alpha   90.00
_cell.angle_beta   90.00
_cell.angle_gamma   90.00
#
_symmetry.space_group_name_H-M   'P 1'
#
loop_
_entity.id
_entity.type
_entity.pdbx_description
1 polymer ?
#
loop_
_entity_poly.entity_id
_entity_poly.type
_entity_poly.pdbx_seq_one_letter_code
_entity_poly.pdbx_strand_id
1 'polypeptide(L)'
;MIKKRIKLFLFIFAVSAVSAVHSFSDEFDLQLKKVYPKIVTPSYGVQDNNYVFFEFYDPQYENAKLNIFSLDGYKVREIFSSQRIAKAGSLDWCFVWDCRDSKGAVINPGVYLYLFQSKNKNYNGTIIVAR
;
A
#
# COMPACT_ATOMS: atom_id res chain seq x y z
N MET A 1 19.42 -67.08 9.17
CA MET A 1 19.67 -65.73 9.72
C MET A 1 20.26 -64.86 8.62
N ILE A 2 19.63 -63.73 8.29
CA ILE A 2 20.16 -62.48 7.66
C ILE A 2 19.07 -61.82 6.79
N LYS A 3 18.54 -60.73 7.33
CA LYS A 3 17.60 -59.78 6.74
C LYS A 3 18.30 -58.97 5.64
N LYS A 4 17.78 -58.93 4.42
CA LYS A 4 18.12 -57.87 3.46
C LYS A 4 17.13 -56.72 3.66
N ARG A 5 17.65 -55.60 4.18
CA ARG A 5 16.90 -54.36 4.43
C ARG A 5 16.63 -53.64 3.11
N ILE A 6 15.36 -53.38 2.84
CA ILE A 6 14.88 -52.36 1.91
C ILE A 6 15.18 -51.00 2.58
N LYS A 7 16.06 -50.18 1.98
CA LYS A 7 16.15 -48.75 2.33
C LYS A 7 15.20 -48.00 1.40
N LEU A 8 14.05 -47.64 1.96
CA LEU A 8 13.08 -46.74 1.39
C LEU A 8 13.71 -45.34 1.28
N PHE A 9 13.88 -44.85 0.06
CA PHE A 9 14.16 -43.44 -0.21
C PHE A 9 12.90 -42.65 0.16
N LEU A 10 12.93 -41.97 1.30
CA LEU A 10 11.91 -41.00 1.69
C LEU A 10 12.61 -39.66 1.91
N PHE A 11 12.95 -38.98 0.83
CA PHE A 11 13.30 -37.58 0.87
C PHE A 11 12.79 -36.96 -0.43
N ILE A 12 12.31 -35.71 -0.34
CA ILE A 12 11.69 -34.89 -1.39
C ILE A 12 10.16 -34.99 -1.43
N PHE A 13 9.48 -34.35 -0.46
CA PHE A 13 8.15 -33.75 -0.68
C PHE A 13 7.86 -32.52 0.19
N ALA A 14 8.81 -32.05 1.01
CA ALA A 14 8.54 -30.98 1.98
C ALA A 14 8.76 -29.55 1.43
N VAL A 15 9.45 -29.36 0.30
CA VAL A 15 9.86 -28.02 -0.14
C VAL A 15 8.78 -27.32 -1.00
N SER A 16 7.97 -28.07 -1.75
CA SER A 16 6.95 -27.51 -2.65
C SER A 16 5.68 -27.03 -1.93
N ALA A 17 5.33 -27.61 -0.78
CA ALA A 17 4.13 -27.23 -0.03
C ALA A 17 4.26 -25.85 0.65
N VAL A 18 5.46 -25.49 1.13
CA VAL A 18 5.69 -24.21 1.83
C VAL A 18 5.58 -23.02 0.86
N SER A 19 6.18 -23.13 -0.34
CA SER A 19 6.13 -22.06 -1.34
C SER A 19 4.71 -21.83 -1.87
N ALA A 20 3.92 -22.89 -2.05
CA ALA A 20 2.53 -22.79 -2.49
C ALA A 20 1.60 -22.18 -1.44
N VAL A 21 1.84 -22.45 -0.14
CA VAL A 21 1.09 -21.83 0.96
C VAL A 21 1.40 -20.34 1.09
N HIS A 22 2.67 -19.94 0.88
CA HIS A 22 3.07 -18.53 0.91
C HIS A 22 2.50 -17.74 -0.29
N SER A 23 2.47 -18.32 -1.50
CA SER A 23 1.91 -17.63 -2.66
C SER A 23 0.39 -17.51 -2.60
N PHE A 24 -0.31 -18.40 -1.90
CA PHE A 24 -1.77 -18.35 -1.75
C PHE A 24 -2.21 -17.23 -0.79
N SER A 25 -1.44 -16.92 0.25
CA SER A 25 -1.79 -15.81 1.16
C SER A 25 -1.63 -14.44 0.51
N ASP A 26 -0.63 -14.28 -0.37
CA ASP A 26 -0.32 -13.00 -1.01
C ASP A 26 -1.45 -12.48 -1.93
N GLU A 27 -2.26 -13.39 -2.51
CA GLU A 27 -3.39 -13.04 -3.37
C GLU A 27 -4.52 -12.33 -2.60
N PHE A 28 -4.67 -12.64 -1.31
CA PHE A 28 -5.70 -12.07 -0.44
C PHE A 28 -5.20 -10.90 0.41
N ASP A 29 -3.93 -10.52 0.29
CA ASP A 29 -3.40 -9.37 0.99
C ASP A 29 -3.72 -8.06 0.25
N LEU A 30 -3.69 -6.96 0.99
CA LEU A 30 -3.81 -5.63 0.42
C LEU A 30 -2.70 -5.39 -0.62
N GLN A 31 -3.10 -4.84 -1.78
CA GLN A 31 -2.20 -4.53 -2.88
C GLN A 31 -2.26 -3.04 -3.22
N LEU A 32 -1.17 -2.31 -2.97
CA LEU A 32 -1.03 -0.94 -3.48
C LEU A 32 -0.64 -1.01 -4.96
N LYS A 33 -1.56 -0.62 -5.84
CA LYS A 33 -1.40 -0.72 -7.29
C LYS A 33 -0.68 0.47 -7.90
N LYS A 34 -1.08 1.69 -7.49
CA LYS A 34 -0.57 2.91 -8.10
C LYS A 34 -0.60 4.08 -7.12
N VAL A 35 0.42 4.93 -7.21
CA VAL A 35 0.46 6.22 -6.52
C VAL A 35 0.83 7.29 -7.52
N TYR A 36 -0.06 8.26 -7.75
CA TYR A 36 0.14 9.29 -8.77
C TYR A 36 -0.63 10.59 -8.51
N PRO A 37 -0.16 11.73 -9.03
CA PRO A 37 1.20 11.91 -9.55
C PRO A 37 2.23 11.84 -8.42
N LYS A 38 3.48 11.48 -8.74
CA LYS A 38 4.59 11.48 -7.77
C LYS A 38 5.13 12.89 -7.51
N ILE A 39 4.85 13.82 -8.42
CA ILE A 39 5.12 15.25 -8.29
C ILE A 39 3.78 15.95 -8.43
N VAL A 40 3.38 16.70 -7.41
CA VAL A 40 2.09 17.38 -7.33
C VAL A 40 2.35 18.88 -7.18
N THR A 41 1.53 19.69 -7.85
CA THR A 41 1.68 21.16 -7.88
C THR A 41 0.40 21.82 -7.39
N PRO A 42 0.09 21.73 -6.08
CA PRO A 42 -1.17 22.20 -5.54
C PRO A 42 -1.33 23.70 -5.76
N SER A 43 -2.17 24.09 -6.70
CA SER A 43 -2.56 25.48 -6.97
C SER A 43 -3.93 25.79 -6.38
N TYR A 44 -4.24 27.07 -6.19
CA TYR A 44 -5.61 27.49 -5.90
C TYR A 44 -6.43 27.35 -7.21
N GLY A 45 -7.10 26.21 -7.42
CA GLY A 45 -7.87 25.95 -8.64
C GLY A 45 -8.38 24.52 -8.78
N VAL A 46 -8.98 24.20 -9.94
CA VAL A 46 -9.63 22.90 -10.24
C VAL A 46 -8.75 22.02 -11.15
N GLN A 47 -7.42 22.12 -11.03
CA GLN A 47 -6.51 21.31 -11.86
C GLN A 47 -6.22 19.96 -11.19
N ASP A 48 -6.09 18.90 -12.00
CA ASP A 48 -5.86 17.52 -11.53
C ASP A 48 -4.56 17.34 -10.73
N ASN A 49 -3.58 18.24 -10.92
CA ASN A 49 -2.30 18.24 -10.20
C ASN A 49 -2.39 18.80 -8.77
N ASN A 50 -3.59 18.84 -8.18
CA ASN A 50 -3.82 19.25 -6.79
C ASN A 50 -3.94 18.07 -5.82
N TYR A 51 -4.13 16.87 -6.35
CA TYR A 51 -4.41 15.67 -5.57
C TYR A 51 -3.39 14.57 -5.86
N VAL A 52 -3.10 13.77 -4.84
CA VAL A 52 -2.37 12.51 -4.96
C VAL A 52 -3.35 11.37 -4.72
N PHE A 53 -3.39 10.46 -5.68
CA PHE A 53 -4.23 9.28 -5.70
C PHE A 53 -3.41 8.05 -5.33
N PHE A 54 -3.95 7.25 -4.43
CA PHE A 54 -3.42 5.96 -4.02
C PHE A 54 -4.46 4.91 -4.40
N GLU A 55 -4.24 4.23 -5.52
CA GLU A 55 -5.10 3.16 -5.98
C GLU A 55 -4.64 1.83 -5.38
N PHE A 56 -5.56 1.10 -4.77
CA PHE A 56 -5.26 -0.16 -4.12
C PHE A 56 -6.42 -1.14 -4.26
N TYR A 57 -6.10 -2.42 -4.14
CA TYR A 57 -7.06 -3.49 -4.00
C TYR A 57 -7.00 -4.03 -2.57
N ASP A 58 -8.16 -4.25 -1.97
CA ASP A 58 -8.31 -4.71 -0.60
C ASP A 58 -9.46 -5.73 -0.52
N PRO A 59 -9.18 -7.02 -0.80
CA PRO A 59 -10.21 -8.07 -0.87
C PRO A 59 -10.84 -8.38 0.49
N GLN A 60 -10.10 -8.14 1.56
CA GLN A 60 -10.52 -8.44 2.93
C GLN A 60 -11.21 -7.24 3.59
N TYR A 61 -11.30 -6.10 2.88
CA TYR A 61 -11.77 -4.84 3.42
C TYR A 61 -11.06 -4.47 4.73
N GLU A 62 -9.76 -4.77 4.80
CA GLU A 62 -8.97 -4.52 6.00
C GLU A 62 -8.96 -3.01 6.34
N ASN A 63 -8.48 -2.71 7.56
CA ASN A 63 -8.24 -1.34 7.99
C ASN A 63 -6.99 -0.74 7.31
N ALA A 64 -7.03 -0.65 5.98
CA ALA A 64 -6.12 0.15 5.18
C ALA A 64 -5.98 1.56 5.78
N LYS A 65 -4.72 1.98 5.94
CA LYS A 65 -4.38 3.24 6.56
C LYS A 65 -3.26 3.90 5.78
N LEU A 66 -3.42 5.17 5.46
CA LEU A 66 -2.40 5.98 4.83
C LEU A 66 -1.95 7.07 5.81
N ASN A 67 -0.65 7.11 6.08
CA ASN A 67 -0.01 8.20 6.78
C ASN A 67 0.90 8.96 5.81
N ILE A 68 0.90 10.28 5.90
CA ILE A 68 1.84 11.16 5.20
C ILE A 68 2.70 11.87 6.22
N PHE A 69 4.00 11.93 5.96
CA PHE A 69 4.99 12.55 6.82
C PHE A 69 5.85 13.57 6.07
N SER A 70 6.33 14.59 6.76
CA SER A 70 7.45 15.40 6.30
C SER A 70 8.76 14.61 6.39
N LEU A 71 9.83 15.11 5.75
CA LEU A 71 11.18 14.51 5.88
C LEU A 71 11.69 14.46 7.33
N ASP A 72 11.28 15.40 8.17
CA ASP A 72 11.64 15.43 9.59
C ASP A 72 10.85 14.41 10.44
N GLY A 73 9.96 13.62 9.81
CA GLY A 73 9.17 12.59 10.47
C GLY A 73 7.87 13.10 11.11
N TYR A 74 7.50 14.37 10.93
CA TYR A 74 6.22 14.87 11.43
C TYR A 74 5.06 14.31 10.61
N LYS A 75 4.06 13.77 11.29
CA LYS A 75 2.84 13.28 10.64
C LYS A 75 2.00 14.47 10.16
N VAL A 76 1.87 14.59 8.84
CA VAL A 76 1.15 15.66 8.14
C VAL A 76 -0.32 15.30 8.01
N ARG A 77 -0.60 14.07 7.57
CA ARG A 77 -1.96 13.59 7.29
C ARG A 77 -2.10 12.12 7.65
N GLU A 78 -3.30 11.76 8.05
CA GLU A 78 -3.73 10.38 8.27
C GLU A 78 -5.08 10.18 7.56
N ILE A 79 -5.23 9.09 6.83
CA ILE A 79 -6.44 8.71 6.09
C ILE A 79 -6.74 7.25 6.42
N PHE A 80 -7.98 6.97 6.81
CA PHE A 80 -8.43 5.64 7.21
C PHE A 80 -9.34 5.01 6.16
N SER A 81 -9.52 3.68 6.21
CA SER A 81 -10.44 2.92 5.34
C SER A 81 -11.85 3.51 5.22
N SER A 82 -12.37 4.20 6.24
CA SER A 82 -13.68 4.87 6.18
C SER A 82 -13.75 6.02 5.16
N GLN A 83 -12.60 6.52 4.70
CA GLN A 83 -12.47 7.62 3.74
C GLN A 83 -12.11 7.13 2.33
N ARG A 84 -12.10 5.81 2.09
CA ARG A 84 -11.83 5.26 0.76
C ARG A 84 -12.96 5.59 -0.21
N ILE A 85 -12.59 5.76 -1.48
CA ILE A 85 -13.50 6.04 -2.58
C ILE A 85 -13.45 4.84 -3.53
N ALA A 86 -14.60 4.35 -3.98
CA ALA A 86 -14.66 3.30 -5.00
C ALA A 86 -14.15 3.85 -6.34
N LYS A 87 -13.25 3.12 -7.01
CA LYS A 87 -12.82 3.46 -8.37
C LYS A 87 -13.85 2.92 -9.37
N ALA A 88 -14.54 3.85 -10.05
CA ALA A 88 -15.62 3.52 -10.98
C ALA A 88 -15.20 2.46 -12.01
N GLY A 89 -16.05 1.46 -12.23
CA GLY A 89 -15.81 0.38 -13.18
C GLY A 89 -14.75 -0.64 -12.77
N SER A 90 -14.34 -0.67 -11.49
CA SER A 90 -13.36 -1.63 -10.98
C SER A 90 -13.68 -2.09 -9.56
N LEU A 91 -12.99 -3.12 -9.09
CA LEU A 91 -13.02 -3.56 -7.68
C LEU A 91 -11.99 -2.81 -6.81
N ASP A 92 -11.36 -1.76 -7.35
CA ASP A 92 -10.30 -1.03 -6.69
C ASP A 92 -10.84 0.13 -5.85
N TRP A 93 -10.06 0.49 -4.84
CA TRP A 93 -10.30 1.61 -3.95
C TRP A 93 -9.26 2.70 -4.18
N CYS A 94 -9.60 3.91 -3.75
CA CYS A 94 -8.71 5.05 -3.81
C CYS A 94 -8.69 5.80 -2.48
N PHE A 95 -7.49 6.13 -2.01
CA PHE A 95 -7.31 7.27 -1.10
C PHE A 95 -6.85 8.48 -1.89
N VAL A 96 -7.38 9.64 -1.53
CA VAL A 96 -7.05 10.91 -2.14
C VAL A 96 -6.49 11.84 -1.08
N TRP A 97 -5.31 12.39 -1.35
CA TRP A 97 -4.71 13.42 -0.53
C TRP A 97 -4.61 14.72 -1.32
N ASP A 98 -5.11 15.80 -0.75
CA ASP A 98 -5.23 17.14 -1.34
C ASP A 98 -4.07 18.06 -1.01
N CYS A 99 -2.93 17.50 -0.60
CA CYS A 99 -1.74 18.23 -0.16
C CYS A 99 -2.00 19.17 1.03
N ARG A 100 -2.97 18.82 1.88
CA ARG A 100 -3.25 19.54 3.13
C ARG A 100 -2.92 18.70 4.36
N ASP A 101 -2.63 19.39 5.45
CA ASP A 101 -2.43 18.74 6.74
C ASP A 101 -3.76 18.31 7.39
N SER A 102 -3.69 17.78 8.61
CA SER A 102 -4.87 17.41 9.39
C SER A 102 -5.78 18.58 9.76
N LYS A 103 -5.27 19.82 9.75
CA LYS A 103 -6.01 21.05 10.04
C LYS A 103 -6.60 21.71 8.78
N GLY A 104 -6.33 21.14 7.60
CA GLY A 104 -6.76 21.68 6.31
C GLY A 104 -5.87 22.80 5.77
N ALA A 105 -4.72 23.07 6.39
CA ALA A 105 -3.75 24.01 5.85
C ALA A 105 -2.99 23.39 4.68
N VAL A 106 -2.73 24.18 3.62
CA VAL A 106 -1.87 23.75 2.52
C VAL A 106 -0.45 23.61 3.04
N ILE A 107 0.19 22.49 2.74
CA ILE A 107 1.55 22.23 3.21
C ILE A 107 2.59 22.98 2.38
N ASN A 108 3.79 23.12 2.94
CA ASN A 108 4.90 23.75 2.23
C ASN A 108 5.42 22.86 1.07
N PRO A 109 6.00 23.44 0.02
CA PRO A 109 6.72 22.67 -0.99
C PRO A 109 7.84 21.85 -0.36
N GLY A 110 8.11 20.66 -0.90
CA GLY A 110 9.12 19.76 -0.39
C GLY A 110 8.84 18.29 -0.69
N VAL A 111 9.71 17.42 -0.16
CA VAL A 111 9.54 15.97 -0.25
C VAL A 111 8.74 15.48 0.96
N TYR A 112 7.78 14.61 0.70
CA TYR A 112 6.95 13.96 1.69
C TYR A 112 7.04 12.45 1.54
N LEU A 113 6.94 11.75 2.67
CA LEU A 113 6.93 10.30 2.74
C LEU A 113 5.50 9.82 2.94
N TYR A 114 5.09 8.78 2.22
CA TYR A 114 3.87 8.05 2.54
C TYR A 114 4.21 6.70 3.16
N LEU A 115 3.34 6.27 4.07
CA LEU A 115 3.29 4.93 4.62
C LEU A 115 1.85 4.44 4.52
N PHE A 116 1.61 3.54 3.57
CA PHE A 116 0.34 2.87 3.34
C PHE A 116 0.41 1.49 3.99
N GLN A 117 -0.52 1.19 4.89
CA GLN A 117 -0.45 0.03 5.78
C GLN A 117 -1.76 -0.75 5.76
N SER A 118 -1.63 -2.07 5.85
CA SER A 118 -2.67 -3.00 6.26
C SER A 118 -2.15 -3.81 7.46
N LYS A 119 -2.90 -4.83 7.91
CA LYS A 119 -2.46 -5.71 9.00
C LYS A 119 -1.16 -6.45 8.66
N ASN A 120 -1.01 -6.89 7.41
CA ASN A 120 0.07 -7.77 6.98
C ASN A 120 1.09 -7.10 6.05
N LYS A 121 0.73 -5.99 5.40
CA LYS A 121 1.58 -5.32 4.41
C LYS A 121 1.77 -3.84 4.69
N ASN A 122 2.99 -3.37 4.42
CA ASN A 122 3.35 -1.97 4.45
C ASN A 122 3.98 -1.59 3.11
N TYR A 123 3.55 -0.46 2.56
CA TYR A 123 4.10 0.14 1.36
C TYR A 123 4.51 1.57 1.70
N ASN A 124 5.68 1.97 1.25
CA ASN A 124 6.20 3.32 1.47
C ASN A 124 6.77 3.91 0.20
N GLY A 125 6.97 5.22 0.22
CA GLY A 125 7.63 5.92 -0.87
C GLY A 125 7.54 7.43 -0.70
N THR A 126 7.89 8.14 -1.76
CA THR A 126 7.99 9.60 -1.78
C THR A 126 6.94 10.24 -2.68
N ILE A 127 6.57 11.46 -2.31
CA ILE A 127 5.78 12.42 -3.08
C ILE A 127 6.51 13.76 -3.01
N ILE A 128 6.63 14.45 -4.14
CA ILE A 128 7.21 15.79 -4.20
C ILE A 128 6.07 16.78 -4.37
N VAL A 129 5.97 17.75 -3.45
CA VAL A 129 5.09 18.90 -3.58
C VAL A 129 5.92 20.06 -4.13
N ALA A 130 5.62 20.49 -5.34
CA ALA A 130 6.28 21.60 -6.01
C ALA A 130 5.34 22.81 -6.16
N ARG A 131 5.89 24.03 -6.09
CA ARG A 131 5.20 25.29 -6.38
C ARG A 131 6.18 26.28 -6.98
#